data_AF-R6BF77-F1
#
_entry.id   AF-R6BF77-F1
#
_cell.length_a   1.000
_cell.length_b   1.000
_cell.length_c   1.000
_cell.angle_alpha   90.00
_cell.angle_beta   90.00
_cell.angle_gamma   90.00
#
_symmetry.space_group_name_H-M   'P 1'
#
loop_
_entity.id
_entity.type
_entity.pdbx_description
1 polymer ?
#
loop_
_entity_poly.entity_id
_entity_poly.type
_entity_poly.pdbx_seq_one_letter_code
_entity_poly.pdbx_strand_id
1 'polypeptide(L)'
;MKRICTKCIVAALILSMGITAGIPAYAAQPQTTTATEQAAQLSLEETASQYFENYPSDKHVVSAEQLLNRVEEGESFCLLDIRSAEDYAKGHIQGAVNIPYGVDVADALEIIPNDQPVLVYCYSGQTASQTVALLRLAGKDAYNVSGGFTGISKQEKAKQLTVKTETALPEGNYPVDPQLKQAIREYYELAAQSGKFNMSAEQVKKEAAEGKIYLVDIRSENDYLKSRISFAKENIPFGKGMQTALANLPKDRKIVFQCYSGQTASQTVAIARMMGLDAYNLSGGMGAKGGSGWLGAGYHVVKYSTQQFLNAKVDRYFKNLPGNKNQLSAAAFLAAVEDKEDAVILDIRSAEDYAKGHIQGAINVPYGMDVAASLEKISSDKTVYVYCYSGQTASQTALLLNLAGKKALNVSGGFNNGISKQEAAEKWMTTEPASFDDKTYAVDADIKAAVENYYKQVEKAEYAKNNISPKQLKQLMESGEEVFIADLRSEEDYSKGHIEGAVSLPYGKGMQEKFDILPTDQTIYVYCYSGQTASQTMAALRLKGYTVYNLSGGMGAEGGSGWLGAGYEVTAR
;
A
#
# COMPACT_ATOMS: atom_id res chain seq x y z
N MET A 1 30.23 -56.44 22.82
CA MET A 1 31.63 -56.34 22.36
C MET A 1 31.84 -54.97 21.72
N LYS A 2 32.99 -54.32 21.99
CA LYS A 2 33.45 -52.94 21.60
C LYS A 2 32.71 -51.81 22.36
N ARG A 3 33.31 -51.13 23.37
CA ARG A 3 34.33 -50.03 23.36
C ARG A 3 33.82 -48.79 22.61
N ILE A 4 33.80 -47.54 23.11
CA ILE A 4 34.61 -46.75 24.09
C ILE A 4 33.75 -45.52 24.49
N CYS A 5 33.57 -45.20 25.78
CA CYS A 5 34.23 -44.14 26.58
C CYS A 5 34.00 -42.68 26.07
N THR A 6 33.63 -41.69 26.89
CA THR A 6 34.51 -41.09 27.93
C THR A 6 33.72 -40.20 28.92
N LYS A 7 34.26 -40.09 30.14
CA LYS A 7 33.77 -39.45 31.37
C LYS A 7 34.01 -37.93 31.46
N CYS A 8 33.24 -37.31 32.37
CA CYS A 8 33.46 -36.03 33.05
C CYS A 8 34.80 -35.93 33.82
N ILE A 9 35.27 -34.70 34.11
CA ILE A 9 35.62 -34.17 35.45
C ILE A 9 36.09 -32.69 35.37
N VAL A 10 35.97 -32.04 36.53
CA VAL A 10 35.96 -30.62 36.92
C VAL A 10 37.33 -30.10 37.43
N ALA A 11 37.51 -28.77 37.36
CA ALA A 11 38.21 -27.84 38.28
C ALA A 11 39.71 -27.46 38.17
N ALA A 12 39.89 -26.11 38.15
CA ALA A 12 40.73 -25.25 39.01
C ALA A 12 42.09 -24.68 38.51
N LEU A 13 42.05 -23.37 38.20
CA LEU A 13 42.82 -22.24 38.80
C LEU A 13 44.38 -22.24 38.80
N ILE A 14 44.99 -21.22 38.15
CA ILE A 14 45.86 -20.14 38.73
C ILE A 14 46.64 -19.36 37.63
N LEU A 15 46.75 -18.04 37.86
CA LEU A 15 47.53 -16.98 37.18
C LEU A 15 48.96 -17.33 36.73
N SER A 16 49.43 -16.75 35.62
CA SER A 16 50.48 -15.69 35.55
C SER A 16 51.06 -15.50 34.14
N MET A 17 51.53 -14.26 33.89
CA MET A 17 52.02 -13.71 32.62
C MET A 17 53.38 -14.30 32.17
N GLY A 18 53.63 -14.35 30.85
CA GLY A 18 55.01 -14.47 30.33
C GLY A 18 55.19 -14.92 28.87
N ILE A 19 55.25 -13.94 27.95
CA ILE A 19 56.08 -13.78 26.74
C ILE A 19 56.42 -14.98 25.79
N THR A 20 56.24 -14.70 24.47
CA THR A 20 57.04 -15.08 23.28
C THR A 20 56.47 -16.06 22.24
N ALA A 21 56.66 -15.62 20.98
CA ALA A 21 57.01 -16.35 19.75
C ALA A 21 55.91 -16.98 18.87
N GLY A 22 55.72 -16.35 17.70
CA GLY A 22 55.92 -17.00 16.40
C GLY A 22 54.68 -17.57 15.72
N ILE A 23 54.08 -16.79 14.81
CA ILE A 23 53.22 -17.31 13.72
C ILE A 23 53.95 -17.03 12.40
N PRO A 24 54.11 -18.04 11.51
CA PRO A 24 54.86 -17.89 10.27
C PRO A 24 54.09 -17.08 9.22
N ALA A 25 54.86 -16.34 8.45
CA ALA A 25 54.45 -15.57 7.29
C ALA A 25 53.85 -16.47 6.19
N TYR A 26 52.69 -16.09 5.67
CA TYR A 26 52.26 -16.47 4.33
C TYR A 26 52.22 -15.19 3.48
N ALA A 27 53.14 -15.11 2.53
CA ALA A 27 53.31 -13.97 1.64
C ALA A 27 52.14 -13.90 0.66
N ALA A 28 51.28 -12.90 0.80
CA ALA A 28 50.34 -12.51 -0.24
C ALA A 28 51.09 -11.66 -1.28
N GLN A 29 51.08 -12.11 -2.52
CA GLN A 29 51.56 -11.31 -3.65
C GLN A 29 50.64 -10.12 -3.91
N PRO A 30 51.16 -8.96 -4.34
CA PRO A 30 50.35 -7.79 -4.65
C PRO A 30 49.66 -8.00 -6.01
N GLN A 31 48.34 -8.24 -5.99
CA GLN A 31 47.53 -8.06 -7.19
C GLN A 31 47.23 -6.57 -7.34
N THR A 32 47.85 -5.98 -8.36
CA THR A 32 47.45 -4.72 -8.97
C THR A 32 46.03 -4.83 -9.51
N THR A 33 45.05 -4.29 -8.80
CA THR A 33 43.73 -3.99 -9.35
C THR A 33 43.65 -2.50 -9.65
N THR A 34 44.05 -2.12 -10.86
CA THR A 34 43.49 -0.96 -11.53
C THR A 34 42.06 -1.32 -11.93
N ALA A 35 41.09 -0.91 -11.11
CA ALA A 35 39.69 -0.86 -11.50
C ALA A 35 39.15 0.51 -11.06
N THR A 36 39.01 1.39 -12.03
CA THR A 36 38.25 2.63 -11.95
C THR A 36 36.80 2.30 -11.56
N GLU A 37 36.44 2.54 -10.32
CA GLU A 37 35.06 2.54 -9.85
C GLU A 37 34.42 3.88 -10.27
N GLN A 38 34.12 4.01 -11.57
CA GLN A 38 33.13 4.99 -12.01
C GLN A 38 31.77 4.35 -11.67
N ALA A 39 31.12 4.84 -10.62
CA ALA A 39 29.70 4.58 -10.40
C ALA A 39 28.96 4.93 -11.69
N ALA A 40 28.28 3.96 -12.30
CA ALA A 40 27.51 4.20 -13.52
C ALA A 40 26.48 5.29 -13.24
N GLN A 41 26.60 6.41 -13.93
CA GLN A 41 25.67 7.51 -13.82
C GLN A 41 24.33 7.09 -14.44
N LEU A 42 23.27 7.08 -13.64
CA LEU A 42 21.92 6.76 -14.10
C LEU A 42 21.46 7.76 -15.15
N SER A 43 20.68 7.30 -16.11
CA SER A 43 19.97 8.20 -17.03
C SER A 43 18.96 9.06 -16.28
N LEU A 44 18.52 10.16 -16.91
CA LEU A 44 17.48 11.04 -16.35
C LEU A 44 16.17 10.29 -16.08
N GLU A 45 15.77 9.40 -16.99
CA GLU A 45 14.55 8.59 -16.84
C GLU A 45 14.67 7.61 -15.66
N GLU A 46 15.85 7.02 -15.44
CA GLU A 46 16.11 6.13 -14.30
C GLU A 46 16.12 6.91 -12.99
N THR A 47 16.72 8.09 -12.96
CA THR A 47 16.74 8.97 -11.77
C THR A 47 15.32 9.43 -11.43
N ALA A 48 14.53 9.81 -12.44
CA ALA A 48 13.12 10.17 -12.26
C ALA A 48 12.29 8.98 -11.74
N SER A 49 12.57 7.77 -12.22
CA SER A 49 11.87 6.55 -11.80
C SER A 49 12.12 6.21 -10.33
N GLN A 50 13.32 6.47 -9.81
CA GLN A 50 13.68 6.22 -8.41
C GLN A 50 12.90 7.10 -7.42
N TYR A 51 12.39 8.26 -7.85
CA TYR A 51 11.62 9.16 -7.00
C TYR A 51 10.48 8.45 -6.27
N PHE A 52 9.77 7.56 -6.96
CA PHE A 52 8.64 6.82 -6.37
C PHE A 52 9.04 5.51 -5.69
N GLU A 53 10.22 4.94 -5.96
CA GLU A 53 10.61 3.64 -5.40
C GLU A 53 10.72 3.65 -3.87
N ASN A 54 11.30 4.73 -3.34
CA ASN A 54 11.51 4.96 -1.91
C ASN A 54 10.66 6.11 -1.37
N TYR A 55 9.45 6.26 -1.92
CA TYR A 55 8.58 7.39 -1.60
C TYR A 55 8.14 7.38 -0.13
N PRO A 56 8.41 8.44 0.66
CA PRO A 56 8.12 8.47 2.08
C PRO A 56 6.62 8.66 2.37
N SER A 57 6.21 8.26 3.59
CA SER A 57 4.82 8.38 4.04
C SER A 57 4.34 9.83 4.21
N ASP A 58 5.25 10.76 4.47
CA ASP A 58 4.99 12.20 4.59
C ASP A 58 4.78 12.90 3.23
N LYS A 59 5.00 12.19 2.13
CA LYS A 59 4.80 12.67 0.75
C LYS A 59 5.62 13.92 0.41
N HIS A 60 6.75 14.10 1.09
CA HIS A 60 7.57 15.32 0.99
C HIS A 60 6.76 16.60 1.26
N VAL A 61 5.84 16.55 2.22
CA VAL A 61 5.01 17.70 2.61
C VAL A 61 5.13 17.97 4.10
N VAL A 62 5.26 19.24 4.45
CA VAL A 62 5.11 19.73 5.84
C VAL A 62 3.89 20.64 5.92
N SER A 63 3.21 20.68 7.06
CA SER A 63 2.09 21.60 7.28
C SER A 63 2.59 23.04 7.49
N ALA A 64 1.72 24.02 7.24
CA ALA A 64 2.03 25.42 7.56
C ALA A 64 2.30 25.64 9.05
N GLU A 65 1.60 24.92 9.92
CA GLU A 65 1.81 24.97 11.37
C GLU A 65 3.18 24.39 11.75
N GLN A 66 3.55 23.22 11.19
CA GLN A 66 4.87 22.63 11.39
C GLN A 66 5.96 23.59 10.97
N LEU A 67 5.87 24.20 9.78
CA LEU A 67 6.84 25.23 9.35
C LEU A 67 6.97 26.34 10.40
N LEU A 68 5.86 26.94 10.84
CA LEU A 68 5.90 28.09 11.74
C LEU A 68 6.45 27.72 13.12
N ASN A 69 6.19 26.51 13.60
CA ASN A 69 6.80 26.00 14.84
C ASN A 69 8.32 25.86 14.67
N ARG A 70 8.80 25.28 13.56
CA ARG A 70 10.24 25.17 13.28
C ARG A 70 10.94 26.52 13.23
N VAL A 71 10.30 27.53 12.62
CA VAL A 71 10.82 28.90 12.56
C VAL A 71 10.90 29.51 13.97
N GLU A 72 9.86 29.35 14.78
CA GLU A 72 9.80 29.88 16.16
C GLU A 72 10.82 29.21 17.09
N GLU A 73 11.00 27.90 16.95
CA GLU A 73 11.94 27.09 17.73
C GLU A 73 13.40 27.27 17.29
N GLY A 74 13.63 27.93 16.15
CA GLY A 74 14.97 28.15 15.60
C GLY A 74 15.64 26.87 15.10
N GLU A 75 14.85 25.91 14.60
CA GLU A 75 15.40 24.70 13.98
C GLU A 75 16.26 25.04 12.76
N SER A 76 17.29 24.24 12.48
CA SER A 76 18.15 24.41 11.30
C SER A 76 17.49 23.82 10.06
N PHE A 77 17.12 24.68 9.11
CA PHE A 77 16.63 24.31 7.78
C PHE A 77 16.79 25.48 6.80
N CYS A 78 16.74 25.19 5.49
CA CYS A 78 16.66 26.19 4.44
C CYS A 78 15.20 26.45 4.06
N LEU A 79 14.75 27.70 4.03
CA LEU A 79 13.39 28.08 3.64
C LEU A 79 13.40 28.85 2.33
N LEU A 80 12.75 28.32 1.30
CA LEU A 80 12.66 28.92 -0.03
C LEU A 80 11.26 29.48 -0.28
N ASP A 81 11.19 30.78 -0.57
CA ASP A 81 10.01 31.44 -1.13
C ASP A 81 10.19 31.55 -2.65
N ILE A 82 9.39 30.81 -3.40
CA ILE A 82 9.45 30.82 -4.87
C ILE A 82 8.38 31.71 -5.53
N ARG A 83 7.76 32.61 -4.76
CA ARG A 83 6.91 33.70 -5.29
C ARG A 83 7.76 34.74 -6.01
N SER A 84 7.09 35.69 -6.66
CA SER A 84 7.79 36.84 -7.27
C SER A 84 8.53 37.65 -6.20
N ALA A 85 9.63 38.29 -6.60
CA ALA A 85 10.38 39.21 -5.73
C ALA A 85 9.49 40.34 -5.19
N GLU A 86 8.53 40.82 -5.99
CA GLU A 86 7.57 41.84 -5.57
C GLU A 86 6.70 41.36 -4.40
N ASP A 87 6.16 40.14 -4.46
CA ASP A 87 5.31 39.61 -3.39
C ASP A 87 6.11 39.18 -2.17
N TYR A 88 7.35 38.75 -2.35
CA TYR A 88 8.30 38.52 -1.26
C TYR A 88 8.60 39.83 -0.50
N ALA A 89 8.85 40.93 -1.21
CA ALA A 89 9.13 42.24 -0.61
C ALA A 89 7.92 42.83 0.15
N LYS A 90 6.68 42.48 -0.24
CA LYS A 90 5.47 42.85 0.51
C LYS A 90 5.39 42.16 1.87
N GLY A 91 6.00 40.98 1.99
CA GLY A 91 6.12 40.22 3.23
C GLY A 91 6.33 38.74 2.98
N HIS A 92 7.23 38.13 3.76
CA HIS A 92 7.59 36.72 3.69
C HIS A 92 7.90 36.17 5.08
N ILE A 93 7.94 34.85 5.23
CA ILE A 93 8.24 34.22 6.52
C ILE A 93 9.70 34.43 6.88
N GLN A 94 9.97 34.76 8.14
CA GLN A 94 11.30 34.98 8.69
C GLN A 94 12.27 33.85 8.30
N GLY A 95 13.44 34.24 7.80
CA GLY A 95 14.48 33.31 7.31
C GLY A 95 14.24 32.76 5.90
N ALA A 96 13.14 33.11 5.23
CA ALA A 96 12.89 32.69 3.86
C ALA A 96 13.79 33.45 2.87
N VAL A 97 14.41 32.71 1.97
CA VAL A 97 15.18 33.23 0.84
C VAL A 97 14.31 33.22 -0.42
N ASN A 98 14.31 34.32 -1.17
CA ASN A 98 13.55 34.40 -2.42
C ASN A 98 14.34 33.80 -3.58
N ILE A 99 13.78 32.76 -4.20
CA ILE A 99 14.26 32.20 -5.47
C ILE A 99 13.04 32.01 -6.36
N PRO A 100 12.64 33.02 -7.16
CA PRO A 100 11.43 32.96 -7.94
C PRO A 100 11.33 31.67 -8.77
N TYR A 101 10.14 31.07 -8.84
CA TYR A 101 9.91 29.87 -9.64
C TYR A 101 10.34 30.11 -11.10
N GLY A 102 11.30 29.32 -11.58
CA GLY A 102 11.88 29.48 -12.91
C GLY A 102 13.33 29.01 -12.96
N VAL A 103 14.05 29.47 -13.99
CA VAL A 103 15.47 29.14 -14.21
C VAL A 103 16.36 29.57 -13.04
N ASP A 104 15.96 30.58 -12.25
CA ASP A 104 16.66 31.00 -11.04
C ASP A 104 16.80 29.86 -10.03
N VAL A 105 15.83 28.94 -9.96
CA VAL A 105 15.92 27.74 -9.12
C VAL A 105 16.98 26.78 -9.66
N ALA A 106 17.08 26.62 -10.98
CA ALA A 106 18.09 25.77 -11.61
C ALA A 106 19.50 26.35 -11.40
N ASP A 107 19.64 27.68 -11.46
CA ASP A 107 20.89 28.37 -11.19
C ASP A 107 21.33 28.28 -9.73
N ALA A 108 20.37 28.29 -8.81
CA ALA A 108 20.64 28.15 -7.38
C ALA A 108 20.87 26.70 -6.92
N LEU A 109 20.75 25.68 -7.79
CA LEU A 109 20.84 24.27 -7.37
C LEU A 109 22.12 23.92 -6.60
N GLU A 110 23.25 24.53 -6.98
CA GLU A 110 24.55 24.28 -6.35
C GLU A 110 24.77 25.05 -5.05
N ILE A 111 23.91 25.99 -4.71
CA ILE A 111 23.99 26.76 -3.45
C ILE A 111 22.87 26.39 -2.47
N ILE A 112 21.81 25.73 -2.95
CA ILE A 112 20.79 25.13 -2.09
C ILE A 112 21.41 23.94 -1.32
N PRO A 113 21.26 23.88 0.02
CA PRO A 113 21.90 22.85 0.82
C PRO A 113 21.35 21.44 0.58
N ASN A 114 22.21 20.43 0.72
CA ASN A 114 21.84 19.02 0.69
C ASN A 114 22.05 18.32 2.05
N ASP A 115 22.52 19.04 3.06
CA ASP A 115 22.87 18.58 4.41
C ASP A 115 21.84 18.99 5.48
N GLN A 116 20.79 19.71 5.08
CA GLN A 116 19.67 20.07 5.94
C GLN A 116 18.35 20.10 5.15
N PRO A 117 17.19 20.03 5.83
CA PRO A 117 15.89 20.09 5.16
C PRO A 117 15.71 21.39 4.37
N VAL A 118 15.13 21.29 3.17
CA VAL A 118 14.79 22.44 2.31
C VAL A 118 13.27 22.57 2.23
N LEU A 119 12.69 23.55 2.92
CA LEU A 119 11.26 23.80 2.91
C LEU A 119 10.93 24.81 1.82
N VAL A 120 10.00 24.47 0.92
CA VAL A 120 9.66 25.30 -0.25
C VAL A 120 8.21 25.70 -0.18
N TYR A 121 7.92 26.99 -0.34
CA TYR A 121 6.56 27.48 -0.52
C TYR A 121 6.43 28.43 -1.70
N CYS A 122 5.26 28.39 -2.32
CA CYS A 122 4.80 29.35 -3.33
C CYS A 122 3.49 29.96 -2.84
N TYR A 123 2.62 30.44 -3.73
CA TYR A 123 1.30 30.95 -3.35
C TYR A 123 0.37 29.89 -2.74
N SER A 124 0.30 28.70 -3.35
CA SER A 124 -0.72 27.66 -3.03
C SER A 124 -0.16 26.26 -2.74
N GLY A 125 1.16 26.06 -2.89
CA GLY A 125 1.86 24.78 -2.78
C GLY A 125 1.98 23.99 -4.10
N GLN A 126 1.29 24.38 -5.18
CA GLN A 126 1.32 23.63 -6.44
C GLN A 126 2.66 23.73 -7.17
N THR A 127 3.14 24.94 -7.48
CA THR A 127 4.46 25.10 -8.14
C THR A 127 5.61 24.73 -7.21
N ALA A 128 5.47 24.95 -5.90
CA ALA A 128 6.43 24.48 -4.90
C ALA A 128 6.55 22.95 -4.89
N SER A 129 5.46 22.22 -5.09
CA SER A 129 5.49 20.77 -5.25
C SER A 129 6.25 20.32 -6.51
N GLN A 130 6.17 21.06 -7.63
CA GLN A 130 7.01 20.78 -8.80
C GLN A 130 8.49 20.99 -8.45
N THR A 131 8.82 22.13 -7.85
CA THR A 131 10.18 22.46 -7.42
C THR A 131 10.74 21.42 -6.46
N VAL A 132 9.95 20.95 -5.49
CA VAL A 132 10.36 19.91 -4.53
C VAL A 132 10.71 18.60 -5.22
N ALA A 133 9.92 18.18 -6.21
CA ALA A 133 10.26 16.98 -6.99
C ALA A 133 11.61 17.14 -7.72
N LEU A 134 11.86 18.30 -8.34
CA LEU A 134 13.13 18.58 -9.03
C LEU A 134 14.32 18.68 -8.07
N LEU A 135 14.14 19.32 -6.92
CA LEU A 135 15.18 19.40 -5.88
C LEU A 135 15.51 18.01 -5.32
N ARG A 136 14.51 17.13 -5.16
CA ARG A 136 14.72 15.75 -4.74
C ARG A 136 15.52 14.95 -5.77
N LEU A 137 15.26 15.12 -7.07
CA LEU A 137 16.11 14.54 -8.12
C LEU A 137 17.55 15.05 -8.02
N ALA A 138 17.73 16.33 -7.69
CA ALA A 138 19.04 16.95 -7.47
C ALA A 138 19.68 16.61 -6.10
N GLY A 139 19.17 15.60 -5.39
CA GLY A 139 19.74 15.11 -4.13
C GLY A 139 19.48 15.98 -2.90
N LYS A 140 18.51 16.90 -2.95
CA LYS A 140 18.17 17.77 -1.81
C LYS A 140 17.07 17.15 -0.94
N ASP A 141 17.13 17.35 0.38
CA ASP A 141 16.08 16.94 1.31
C ASP A 141 14.90 17.93 1.32
N ALA A 142 14.19 18.05 0.19
CA ALA A 142 13.19 19.08 -0.03
C ALA A 142 11.75 18.69 0.37
N TYR A 143 10.99 19.62 0.95
CA TYR A 143 9.58 19.45 1.34
C TYR A 143 8.73 20.63 0.89
N ASN A 144 7.53 20.35 0.41
CA ASN A 144 6.56 21.38 0.07
C ASN A 144 5.79 21.80 1.33
N VAL A 145 5.64 23.10 1.55
CA VAL A 145 4.79 23.62 2.63
C VAL A 145 3.34 23.64 2.15
N SER A 146 2.50 22.82 2.79
CA SER A 146 1.11 22.61 2.38
C SER A 146 0.31 23.92 2.36
N GLY A 147 -0.33 24.18 1.21
CA GLY A 147 -1.16 25.37 1.01
C GLY A 147 -0.38 26.64 0.66
N GLY A 148 0.96 26.59 0.64
CA GLY A 148 1.82 27.74 0.34
C GLY A 148 1.58 28.94 1.27
N PHE A 149 1.99 30.13 0.83
CA PHE A 149 1.81 31.37 1.57
C PHE A 149 0.34 31.66 1.91
N THR A 150 -0.61 31.28 1.05
CA THR A 150 -2.05 31.42 1.32
C THR A 150 -2.51 30.57 2.52
N GLY A 151 -1.90 29.39 2.70
CA GLY A 151 -2.14 28.53 3.86
C GLY A 151 -1.42 29.03 5.10
N ILE A 152 -0.16 29.44 4.93
CA ILE A 152 0.68 29.97 6.00
C ILE A 152 0.06 31.24 6.61
N SER A 153 -0.35 32.20 5.78
CA SER A 153 -0.87 33.49 6.23
C SER A 153 -2.18 33.42 7.01
N LYS A 154 -2.84 32.25 7.04
CA LYS A 154 -4.06 32.00 7.83
C LYS A 154 -3.76 31.52 9.25
N GLN A 155 -2.52 31.11 9.53
CA GLN A 155 -2.10 30.68 10.85
C GLN A 155 -1.87 31.89 11.75
N GLU A 156 -2.26 31.81 13.02
CA GLU A 156 -2.11 32.93 13.95
C GLU A 156 -0.64 33.35 14.14
N LYS A 157 0.27 32.38 14.22
CA LYS A 157 1.72 32.62 14.34
C LYS A 157 2.32 33.37 13.13
N ALA A 158 1.73 33.25 11.94
CA ALA A 158 2.27 33.86 10.74
C ALA A 158 2.33 35.40 10.83
N LYS A 159 1.44 36.03 11.59
CA LYS A 159 1.44 37.50 11.79
C LYS A 159 2.73 38.00 12.42
N GLN A 160 3.29 37.24 13.35
CA GLN A 160 4.51 37.61 14.09
C GLN A 160 5.78 37.25 13.31
N LEU A 161 5.71 36.19 12.50
CA LEU A 161 6.83 35.65 11.74
C LEU A 161 6.93 36.20 10.32
N THR A 162 6.02 37.09 9.89
CA THR A 162 6.10 37.73 8.58
C THR A 162 6.95 38.99 8.67
N VAL A 163 8.06 38.99 7.93
CA VAL A 163 9.05 40.08 7.88
C VAL A 163 9.19 40.63 6.46
N LYS A 164 9.97 41.71 6.33
CA LYS A 164 10.36 42.32 5.05
C LYS A 164 11.87 42.39 4.86
N THR A 165 12.63 41.86 5.81
CA THR A 165 14.10 41.88 5.79
C THR A 165 14.58 40.76 4.90
N GLU A 166 15.30 41.09 3.83
CA GLU A 166 15.84 40.08 2.91
C GLU A 166 16.79 39.12 3.63
N THR A 167 16.70 37.85 3.26
CA THR A 167 17.61 36.79 3.70
C THR A 167 18.36 36.26 2.49
N ALA A 168 19.68 36.18 2.56
CA ALA A 168 20.50 35.55 1.53
C ALA A 168 20.57 34.04 1.76
N LEU A 169 20.86 33.29 0.69
CA LEU A 169 21.17 31.87 0.84
C LEU A 169 22.44 31.69 1.70
N PRO A 170 22.53 30.59 2.47
CA PRO A 170 23.77 30.23 3.15
C PRO A 170 24.92 30.11 2.15
N GLU A 171 26.13 30.52 2.56
CA GLU A 171 27.33 30.23 1.77
C GLU A 171 27.54 28.70 1.70
N GLY A 172 27.73 28.17 0.49
CA GLY A 172 27.92 26.75 0.28
C GLY A 172 28.13 26.40 -1.19
N ASN A 173 28.68 25.22 -1.45
CA ASN A 173 28.80 24.64 -2.78
C ASN A 173 28.43 23.16 -2.72
N TYR A 174 27.32 22.81 -3.35
CA TYR A 174 26.66 21.51 -3.33
C TYR A 174 26.55 21.02 -4.77
N PRO A 175 27.60 20.39 -5.33
CA PRO A 175 27.63 19.96 -6.72
C PRO A 175 26.38 19.14 -7.09
N VAL A 176 25.81 19.46 -8.26
CA VAL A 176 24.72 18.70 -8.87
C VAL A 176 25.22 18.18 -10.20
N ASP A 177 24.75 17.00 -10.60
CA ASP A 177 25.07 16.46 -11.91
C ASP A 177 24.75 17.48 -13.04
N PRO A 178 25.70 17.81 -13.92
CA PRO A 178 25.49 18.81 -14.96
C PRO A 178 24.34 18.48 -15.93
N GLN A 179 24.13 17.19 -16.25
CA GLN A 179 23.03 16.80 -17.15
C GLN A 179 21.68 17.01 -16.48
N LEU A 180 21.55 16.61 -15.22
CA LEU A 180 20.36 16.86 -14.43
C LEU A 180 20.10 18.35 -14.22
N LYS A 181 21.13 19.15 -13.91
CA LYS A 181 21.02 20.61 -13.79
C LYS A 181 20.48 21.23 -15.07
N GLN A 182 21.00 20.81 -16.23
CA GLN A 182 20.53 21.25 -17.54
C GLN A 182 19.09 20.82 -17.81
N ALA A 183 18.71 19.58 -17.50
CA ALA A 183 17.34 19.10 -17.65
C ALA A 183 16.35 19.87 -16.76
N ILE A 184 16.73 20.21 -15.53
CA ILE A 184 15.92 21.04 -14.62
C ILE A 184 15.76 22.46 -15.18
N ARG A 185 16.83 23.04 -15.75
CA ARG A 185 16.75 24.35 -16.43
C ARG A 185 15.76 24.30 -17.60
N GLU A 186 15.88 23.31 -18.48
CA GLU A 186 14.99 23.12 -19.64
C GLU A 186 13.52 22.92 -19.21
N TYR A 187 13.29 22.19 -18.12
CA TYR A 187 11.97 22.06 -17.51
C TYR A 187 11.36 23.43 -17.19
N TYR A 188 12.11 24.31 -16.53
CA TYR A 188 11.62 25.64 -16.15
C TYR A 188 11.43 26.57 -17.35
N GLU A 189 12.29 26.50 -18.36
CA GLU A 189 12.16 27.26 -19.60
C GLU A 189 10.87 26.89 -20.35
N LEU A 190 10.55 25.59 -20.41
CA LEU A 190 9.30 25.10 -20.98
C LEU A 190 8.09 25.45 -20.08
N ALA A 191 8.25 25.39 -18.76
CA ALA A 191 7.20 25.75 -17.80
C ALA A 191 6.75 27.21 -17.98
N ALA A 192 7.69 28.13 -18.23
CA ALA A 192 7.42 29.55 -18.46
C ALA A 192 6.51 29.77 -19.68
N GLN A 193 6.59 28.91 -20.69
CA GLN A 193 5.81 28.98 -21.93
C GLN A 193 4.47 28.21 -21.84
N SER A 194 4.33 27.33 -20.83
CA SER A 194 3.26 26.34 -20.75
C SER A 194 2.31 26.54 -19.57
N GLY A 195 2.17 27.78 -19.07
CA GLY A 195 1.34 28.05 -17.89
C GLY A 195 1.80 27.30 -16.63
N LYS A 196 3.11 27.06 -16.50
CA LYS A 196 3.72 26.27 -15.41
C LYS A 196 3.17 24.85 -15.33
N PHE A 197 2.80 24.29 -16.48
CA PHE A 197 2.17 22.97 -16.62
C PHE A 197 0.87 22.81 -15.83
N ASN A 198 0.12 23.90 -15.66
CA ASN A 198 -1.20 23.88 -15.03
C ASN A 198 -2.28 24.10 -16.09
N MET A 199 -3.31 23.25 -16.08
CA MET A 199 -4.50 23.43 -16.89
C MET A 199 -5.67 23.82 -15.97
N SER A 200 -6.44 24.82 -16.36
CA SER A 200 -7.70 25.17 -15.67
C SER A 200 -8.74 24.06 -15.82
N ALA A 201 -9.72 24.03 -14.93
CA ALA A 201 -10.81 23.06 -15.02
C ALA A 201 -11.60 23.21 -16.34
N GLU A 202 -11.77 24.44 -16.83
CA GLU A 202 -12.37 24.77 -18.13
C GLU A 202 -11.60 24.13 -19.29
N GLN A 203 -10.27 24.30 -19.31
CA GLN A 203 -9.41 23.72 -20.34
C GLN A 203 -9.45 22.20 -20.30
N VAL A 204 -9.35 21.60 -19.11
CA VAL A 204 -9.43 20.14 -18.94
C VAL A 204 -10.76 19.60 -19.44
N LYS A 205 -11.88 20.25 -19.10
CA LYS A 205 -13.21 19.83 -19.57
C LYS A 205 -13.33 19.93 -21.09
N LYS A 206 -12.89 21.04 -21.68
CA LYS A 206 -12.92 21.27 -23.12
C LYS A 206 -12.08 20.24 -23.87
N GLU A 207 -10.81 20.11 -23.49
CA GLU A 207 -9.88 19.20 -24.20
C GLU A 207 -10.21 17.72 -23.96
N ALA A 208 -10.86 17.36 -22.84
CA ALA A 208 -11.41 16.02 -22.63
C ALA A 208 -12.55 15.71 -23.60
N ALA A 209 -13.46 16.65 -23.82
CA ALA A 209 -14.56 16.49 -24.78
C ALA A 209 -14.06 16.34 -26.23
N GLU A 210 -12.91 16.92 -26.54
CA GLU A 210 -12.22 16.81 -27.83
C GLU A 210 -11.32 15.56 -27.92
N GLY A 211 -11.23 14.73 -26.87
CA GLY A 211 -10.40 13.53 -26.85
C GLY A 211 -8.88 13.78 -26.81
N LYS A 212 -8.46 15.02 -26.49
CA LYS A 212 -7.05 15.46 -26.55
C LYS A 212 -6.24 15.16 -25.29
N ILE A 213 -6.92 14.83 -24.19
CA ILE A 213 -6.26 14.54 -22.91
C ILE A 213 -6.55 13.13 -22.42
N TYR A 214 -5.66 12.67 -21.55
CA TYR A 214 -5.81 11.47 -20.75
C TYR A 214 -5.76 11.86 -19.27
N LEU A 215 -6.92 11.87 -18.61
CA LEU A 215 -7.05 12.28 -17.21
C LEU A 215 -6.77 11.09 -16.28
N VAL A 216 -5.79 11.25 -15.40
CA VAL A 216 -5.38 10.28 -14.37
C VAL A 216 -5.73 10.83 -12.99
N ASP A 217 -6.51 10.08 -12.21
CA ASP A 217 -6.76 10.41 -10.81
C ASP A 217 -5.72 9.74 -9.91
N ILE A 218 -4.94 10.53 -9.19
CA ILE A 218 -3.85 10.04 -8.34
C ILE A 218 -4.19 10.06 -6.85
N ARG A 219 -5.46 10.27 -6.49
CA ARG A 219 -5.93 10.13 -5.11
C ARG A 219 -5.89 8.66 -4.68
N SER A 220 -6.15 8.43 -3.39
CA SER A 220 -6.29 7.07 -2.88
C SER A 220 -7.35 6.30 -3.67
N GLU A 221 -7.18 5.00 -3.76
CA GLU A 221 -8.16 4.12 -4.39
C GLU A 221 -9.57 4.31 -3.80
N ASN A 222 -9.67 4.42 -2.48
CA ASN A 222 -10.97 4.58 -1.83
C ASN A 222 -11.61 5.92 -2.20
N ASP A 223 -10.85 7.01 -2.24
CA ASP A 223 -11.37 8.32 -2.67
C ASP A 223 -11.89 8.28 -4.12
N TYR A 224 -11.17 7.60 -5.01
CA TYR A 224 -11.55 7.41 -6.42
C TYR A 224 -12.81 6.57 -6.59
N LEU A 225 -12.89 5.45 -5.85
CA LEU A 225 -14.03 4.53 -5.92
C LEU A 225 -15.29 5.12 -5.27
N LYS A 226 -15.16 6.08 -4.34
CA LYS A 226 -16.29 6.81 -3.75
C LYS A 226 -16.76 7.98 -4.60
N SER A 227 -15.83 8.67 -5.26
CA SER A 227 -16.18 9.76 -6.17
C SER A 227 -15.06 10.05 -7.14
N ARG A 228 -15.37 10.52 -8.35
CA ARG A 228 -14.36 10.92 -9.34
C ARG A 228 -14.92 11.81 -10.43
N ILE A 229 -14.03 12.53 -11.12
CA ILE A 229 -14.36 13.15 -12.40
C ILE A 229 -14.73 12.03 -13.38
N SER A 230 -15.91 12.12 -14.00
CA SER A 230 -16.54 11.00 -14.73
C SER A 230 -15.67 10.41 -15.83
N PHE A 231 -14.90 11.25 -16.53
CA PHE A 231 -14.05 10.86 -17.65
C PHE A 231 -12.59 10.55 -17.26
N ALA A 232 -12.27 10.51 -15.96
CA ALA A 232 -10.97 10.00 -15.50
C ALA A 232 -10.77 8.56 -16.00
N LYS A 233 -9.68 8.34 -16.73
CA LYS A 233 -9.41 7.09 -17.48
C LYS A 233 -8.92 5.97 -16.58
N GLU A 234 -8.12 6.33 -15.57
CA GLU A 234 -7.59 5.38 -14.61
C GLU A 234 -7.30 6.06 -13.27
N ASN A 235 -7.00 5.22 -12.28
CA ASN A 235 -6.55 5.65 -10.96
C ASN A 235 -5.16 5.07 -10.70
N ILE A 236 -4.18 5.94 -10.53
CA ILE A 236 -2.79 5.60 -10.18
C ILE A 236 -2.51 6.28 -8.84
N PRO A 237 -2.81 5.63 -7.70
CA PRO A 237 -2.60 6.24 -6.39
C PRO A 237 -1.16 6.72 -6.23
N PHE A 238 -1.02 7.96 -5.80
CA PHE A 238 0.26 8.61 -5.63
C PHE A 238 1.14 7.92 -4.57
N GLY A 239 2.37 7.58 -4.94
CA GLY A 239 3.37 6.99 -4.04
C GLY A 239 4.12 5.81 -4.67
N LYS A 240 4.48 4.84 -3.83
CA LYS A 240 5.33 3.70 -4.23
C LYS A 240 4.73 2.89 -5.39
N GLY A 241 5.54 2.63 -6.41
CA GLY A 241 5.13 1.87 -7.61
C GLY A 241 4.55 2.74 -8.73
N MET A 242 4.37 4.04 -8.50
CA MET A 242 3.84 4.95 -9.51
C MET A 242 4.73 5.06 -10.75
N GLN A 243 6.06 4.91 -10.63
CA GLN A 243 7.00 4.92 -11.76
C GLN A 243 6.66 3.87 -12.83
N THR A 244 6.27 2.66 -12.42
CA THR A 244 5.86 1.60 -13.34
C THR A 244 4.56 1.96 -14.06
N ALA A 245 3.63 2.61 -13.36
CA ALA A 245 2.37 3.05 -13.96
C ALA A 245 2.60 4.21 -14.95
N LEU A 246 3.44 5.19 -14.60
CA LEU A 246 3.80 6.30 -15.47
C LEU A 246 4.45 5.84 -16.78
N ALA A 247 5.34 4.84 -16.72
CA ALA A 247 5.99 4.28 -17.90
C ALA A 247 5.01 3.66 -18.91
N ASN A 248 3.82 3.25 -18.46
CA ASN A 248 2.78 2.63 -19.29
C ASN A 248 1.71 3.63 -19.79
N LEU A 249 1.81 4.91 -19.43
CA LEU A 249 0.88 5.93 -19.90
C LEU A 249 1.07 6.25 -21.39
N PRO A 250 0.00 6.68 -22.08
CA PRO A 250 0.08 7.02 -23.50
C PRO A 250 1.01 8.22 -23.73
N LYS A 251 1.97 8.08 -24.66
CA LYS A 251 2.91 9.15 -25.04
C LYS A 251 2.40 10.05 -26.17
N ASP A 252 1.27 9.71 -26.79
CA ASP A 252 0.70 10.36 -27.98
C ASP A 252 -0.28 11.51 -27.67
N ARG A 253 -0.50 11.82 -26.39
CA ARG A 253 -1.50 12.79 -25.93
C ARG A 253 -1.08 13.42 -24.60
N LYS A 254 -1.70 14.55 -24.28
CA LYS A 254 -1.49 15.23 -22.99
C LYS A 254 -2.00 14.35 -21.85
N ILE A 255 -1.17 14.17 -20.83
CA ILE A 255 -1.57 13.54 -19.57
C ILE A 255 -1.95 14.63 -18.59
N VAL A 256 -3.15 14.55 -18.01
CA VAL A 256 -3.57 15.44 -16.94
C VAL A 256 -3.65 14.65 -15.65
N PHE A 257 -2.84 15.02 -14.67
CA PHE A 257 -2.90 14.44 -13.33
C PHE A 257 -3.82 15.26 -12.44
N GLN A 258 -4.67 14.56 -11.69
CA GLN A 258 -5.59 15.16 -10.74
C GLN A 258 -5.43 14.51 -9.37
N CYS A 259 -5.18 15.34 -8.34
CA CYS A 259 -5.36 14.96 -6.95
C CYS A 259 -6.42 15.87 -6.29
N TYR A 260 -6.56 15.85 -4.96
CA TYR A 260 -7.55 16.70 -4.30
C TYR A 260 -7.21 18.20 -4.38
N SER A 261 -5.95 18.58 -4.14
CA SER A 261 -5.51 19.99 -4.02
C SER A 261 -4.64 20.50 -5.18
N GLY A 262 -4.21 19.62 -6.08
CA GLY A 262 -3.23 19.90 -7.14
C GLY A 262 -1.75 19.80 -6.71
N GLN A 263 -1.45 19.63 -5.42
CA GLN A 263 -0.07 19.62 -4.92
C GLN A 263 0.70 18.33 -5.30
N THR A 264 0.20 17.15 -4.91
CA THR A 264 0.84 15.87 -5.31
C THR A 264 0.78 15.62 -6.82
N ALA A 265 -0.26 16.13 -7.50
CA ALA A 265 -0.34 16.09 -8.95
C ALA A 265 0.74 16.95 -9.59
N SER A 266 1.08 18.10 -8.99
CA SER A 266 2.22 18.91 -9.42
C SER A 266 3.57 18.21 -9.18
N GLN A 267 3.77 17.48 -8.07
CA GLN A 267 4.98 16.63 -7.90
C GLN A 267 5.06 15.60 -9.03
N THR A 268 3.93 14.93 -9.32
CA THR A 268 3.84 13.92 -10.38
C THR A 268 4.16 14.50 -11.75
N VAL A 269 3.69 15.71 -12.06
CA VAL A 269 3.97 16.39 -13.34
C VAL A 269 5.46 16.58 -13.55
N ALA A 270 6.20 17.05 -12.53
CA ALA A 270 7.64 17.24 -12.66
C ALA A 270 8.34 15.91 -13.02
N ILE A 271 8.03 14.84 -12.30
CA ILE A 271 8.63 13.51 -12.56
C ILE A 271 8.18 12.95 -13.91
N ALA A 272 6.90 13.01 -14.24
CA ALA A 272 6.35 12.52 -15.51
C ALA A 272 6.99 13.23 -16.71
N ARG A 273 7.23 14.55 -16.63
CA ARG A 273 7.94 15.28 -17.69
C ARG A 273 9.42 14.87 -17.80
N MET A 274 10.09 14.62 -16.67
CA MET A 274 11.45 14.04 -16.67
C MET A 274 11.50 12.62 -17.25
N MET A 275 10.37 11.90 -17.24
CA MET A 275 10.18 10.61 -17.93
C MET A 275 9.67 10.75 -19.38
N GLY A 276 9.66 11.97 -19.93
CA GLY A 276 9.29 12.24 -21.32
C GLY A 276 7.78 12.30 -21.60
N LEU A 277 6.92 12.40 -20.59
CA LEU A 277 5.48 12.56 -20.78
C LEU A 277 5.10 14.04 -20.95
N ASP A 278 4.13 14.33 -21.83
CA ASP A 278 3.51 15.66 -21.91
C ASP A 278 2.45 15.82 -20.80
N ALA A 279 2.93 16.06 -19.58
CA ALA A 279 2.13 16.06 -18.36
C ALA A 279 1.73 17.45 -17.88
N TYR A 280 0.50 17.56 -17.39
CA TYR A 280 -0.10 18.75 -16.80
C TYR A 280 -0.82 18.43 -15.49
N ASN A 281 -0.87 19.41 -14.59
CA ASN A 281 -1.65 19.35 -13.36
C ASN A 281 -3.02 19.98 -13.62
N LEU A 282 -4.10 19.36 -13.12
CA LEU A 282 -5.36 20.05 -12.97
C LEU A 282 -5.21 21.12 -11.88
N SER A 283 -5.26 22.39 -12.26
CA SER A 283 -5.14 23.53 -11.34
C SER A 283 -6.11 23.36 -10.18
N GLY A 284 -5.62 23.55 -8.95
CA GLY A 284 -6.43 23.42 -7.74
C GLY A 284 -6.95 21.99 -7.45
N GLY A 285 -6.58 21.02 -8.29
CA GLY A 285 -7.08 19.66 -8.22
C GLY A 285 -8.60 19.57 -8.32
N MET A 286 -9.16 18.54 -7.70
CA MET A 286 -10.61 18.34 -7.67
C MET A 286 -11.31 19.28 -6.69
N GLY A 287 -10.67 19.66 -5.58
CA GLY A 287 -11.32 20.21 -4.40
C GLY A 287 -11.07 21.69 -4.07
N ALA A 288 -10.14 22.38 -4.73
CA ALA A 288 -9.88 23.78 -4.41
C ALA A 288 -11.12 24.66 -4.67
N LYS A 289 -11.39 25.56 -3.72
CA LYS A 289 -12.53 26.50 -3.75
C LYS A 289 -12.20 27.76 -4.55
N GLY A 290 -13.20 28.60 -4.79
CA GLY A 290 -13.02 29.91 -5.43
C GLY A 290 -12.65 29.84 -6.92
N GLY A 291 -13.24 28.90 -7.67
CA GLY A 291 -13.06 28.77 -9.12
C GLY A 291 -11.79 28.03 -9.57
N SER A 292 -10.81 27.83 -8.69
CA SER A 292 -9.50 27.31 -9.11
C SER A 292 -9.43 25.79 -9.33
N GLY A 293 -10.22 24.98 -8.62
CA GLY A 293 -10.31 23.52 -8.77
C GLY A 293 -11.61 23.06 -9.43
N TRP A 294 -11.70 21.78 -9.80
CA TRP A 294 -12.84 21.21 -10.54
C TRP A 294 -14.20 21.54 -9.92
N LEU A 295 -14.37 21.22 -8.62
CA LEU A 295 -15.60 21.51 -7.89
C LEU A 295 -15.78 23.03 -7.67
N GLY A 296 -14.68 23.76 -7.47
CA GLY A 296 -14.69 25.22 -7.31
C GLY A 296 -15.15 25.96 -8.56
N ALA A 297 -14.90 25.41 -9.75
CA ALA A 297 -15.37 25.89 -11.05
C ALA A 297 -16.84 25.49 -11.35
N GLY A 298 -17.52 24.84 -10.41
CA GLY A 298 -18.93 24.44 -10.57
C GLY A 298 -19.13 23.14 -11.35
N TYR A 299 -18.08 22.40 -11.67
CA TYR A 299 -18.21 21.10 -12.32
C TYR A 299 -18.51 19.99 -11.31
N HIS A 300 -19.17 18.94 -11.78
CA HIS A 300 -19.61 17.84 -10.95
C HIS A 300 -18.65 16.65 -11.02
N VAL A 301 -18.70 15.83 -9.96
CA VAL A 301 -18.08 14.51 -9.89
C VAL A 301 -19.18 13.47 -9.79
N VAL A 302 -18.91 12.26 -10.28
CA VAL A 302 -19.76 11.10 -9.98
C VAL A 302 -19.51 10.71 -8.54
N LYS A 303 -20.57 10.41 -7.79
CA LYS A 303 -20.51 9.87 -6.43
C LYS A 303 -21.18 8.51 -6.44
N TYR A 304 -20.60 7.57 -5.71
CA TYR A 304 -21.08 6.20 -5.60
C TYR A 304 -21.65 5.96 -4.21
N SER A 305 -22.68 5.12 -4.11
CA SER A 305 -23.18 4.66 -2.81
C SER A 305 -22.12 3.80 -2.10
N THR A 306 -22.25 3.62 -0.78
CA THR A 306 -21.38 2.69 -0.02
C THR A 306 -21.39 1.29 -0.62
N GLN A 307 -22.56 0.78 -1.05
CA GLN A 307 -22.64 -0.53 -1.69
C GLN A 307 -21.89 -0.57 -3.04
N GLN A 308 -22.01 0.47 -3.88
CA GLN A 308 -21.27 0.55 -5.13
C GLN A 308 -19.75 0.61 -4.90
N PHE A 309 -19.32 1.35 -3.87
CA PHE A 309 -17.93 1.40 -3.43
C PHE A 309 -17.41 0.02 -2.99
N LEU A 310 -18.15 -0.69 -2.12
CA LEU A 310 -17.78 -2.03 -1.66
C LEU A 310 -17.74 -3.03 -2.82
N ASN A 311 -18.72 -2.95 -3.74
CA ASN A 311 -18.75 -3.77 -4.95
C ASN A 311 -17.48 -3.58 -5.77
N ALA A 312 -17.11 -2.33 -6.06
CA ALA A 312 -15.93 -2.02 -6.84
C ALA A 312 -14.62 -2.37 -6.11
N LYS A 313 -14.60 -2.28 -4.77
CA LYS A 313 -13.47 -2.68 -3.94
C LYS A 313 -13.21 -4.19 -4.04
N VAL A 314 -14.27 -5.01 -3.97
CA VAL A 314 -14.19 -6.45 -4.19
C VAL A 314 -13.77 -6.78 -5.62
N ASP A 315 -14.31 -6.09 -6.63
CA ASP A 315 -13.95 -6.35 -8.02
C ASP A 315 -12.47 -6.04 -8.27
N ARG A 316 -11.95 -4.95 -7.70
CA ARG A 316 -10.53 -4.61 -7.80
C ARG A 316 -9.64 -5.60 -7.05
N TYR A 317 -10.10 -6.16 -5.93
CA TYR A 317 -9.38 -7.22 -5.22
C TYR A 317 -9.10 -8.43 -6.12
N PHE A 318 -10.12 -8.96 -6.79
CA PHE A 318 -9.95 -10.11 -7.68
C PHE A 318 -9.27 -9.76 -9.01
N LYS A 319 -9.50 -8.55 -9.54
CA LYS A 319 -8.77 -8.05 -10.72
C LYS A 319 -7.26 -8.02 -10.49
N ASN A 320 -6.84 -7.66 -9.27
CA ASN A 320 -5.44 -7.50 -8.89
C ASN A 320 -4.93 -8.63 -7.97
N LEU A 321 -5.62 -9.76 -7.93
CA LEU A 321 -5.25 -10.88 -7.05
C LEU A 321 -3.81 -11.33 -7.37
N PRO A 322 -2.90 -11.38 -6.37
CA PRO A 322 -1.53 -11.80 -6.60
C PRO A 322 -1.43 -13.30 -6.92
N GLY A 323 -0.31 -13.73 -7.50
CA GLY A 323 -0.11 -15.13 -7.90
C GLY A 323 -0.19 -16.14 -6.74
N ASN A 324 0.21 -15.71 -5.54
CA ASN A 324 0.06 -16.51 -4.31
C ASN A 324 -1.37 -16.48 -3.74
N LYS A 325 -2.32 -15.77 -4.38
CA LYS A 325 -3.74 -15.71 -3.99
C LYS A 325 -3.99 -15.18 -2.57
N ASN A 326 -3.04 -14.40 -2.03
CA ASN A 326 -3.00 -13.98 -0.61
C ASN A 326 -2.94 -15.18 0.36
N GLN A 327 -2.24 -16.23 -0.07
CA GLN A 327 -2.03 -17.49 0.65
C GLN A 327 -0.53 -17.77 0.78
N LEU A 328 -0.19 -18.55 1.79
CA LEU A 328 1.17 -18.92 2.16
C LEU A 328 1.13 -20.34 2.75
N SER A 329 2.14 -21.18 2.50
CA SER A 329 2.21 -22.50 3.13
C SER A 329 2.66 -22.38 4.59
N ALA A 330 2.27 -23.34 5.45
CA ALA A 330 2.75 -23.37 6.83
C ALA A 330 4.29 -23.43 6.94
N ALA A 331 4.95 -24.15 6.03
CA ALA A 331 6.41 -24.22 5.98
C ALA A 331 7.05 -22.85 5.67
N ALA A 332 6.53 -22.13 4.68
CA ALA A 332 7.04 -20.80 4.34
C ALA A 332 6.72 -19.77 5.43
N PHE A 333 5.58 -19.89 6.12
CA PHE A 333 5.27 -19.08 7.30
C PHE A 333 6.28 -19.30 8.43
N LEU A 334 6.60 -20.56 8.76
CA LEU A 334 7.59 -20.86 9.79
C LEU A 334 9.01 -20.43 9.41
N ALA A 335 9.35 -20.47 8.11
CA ALA A 335 10.59 -19.88 7.62
C ALA A 335 10.65 -18.37 7.85
N ALA A 336 9.56 -17.64 7.56
CA ALA A 336 9.48 -16.20 7.86
C ALA A 336 9.61 -15.89 9.36
N VAL A 337 9.08 -16.75 10.23
CA VAL A 337 9.25 -16.66 11.69
C VAL A 337 10.71 -16.90 12.09
N GLU A 338 11.35 -17.93 11.53
CA GLU A 338 12.76 -18.25 11.74
C GLU A 338 13.69 -17.10 11.33
N ASP A 339 13.40 -16.49 10.17
CA ASP A 339 14.14 -15.35 9.62
C ASP A 339 13.84 -14.02 10.34
N LYS A 340 12.91 -14.03 11.30
CA LYS A 340 12.47 -12.86 12.07
C LYS A 340 12.04 -11.71 11.16
N GLU A 341 11.30 -12.02 10.10
CA GLU A 341 10.73 -11.01 9.22
C GLU A 341 9.94 -9.98 10.04
N ASP A 342 10.07 -8.69 9.68
CA ASP A 342 9.30 -7.62 10.30
C ASP A 342 7.82 -7.69 9.88
N ALA A 343 7.06 -8.56 10.54
CA ALA A 343 5.68 -8.90 10.23
C ALA A 343 4.78 -8.87 11.47
N VAL A 344 3.47 -8.77 11.23
CA VAL A 344 2.44 -8.98 12.26
C VAL A 344 1.89 -10.39 12.10
N ILE A 345 1.85 -11.16 13.18
CA ILE A 345 1.29 -12.51 13.19
C ILE A 345 -0.01 -12.48 14.01
N LEU A 346 -1.13 -12.86 13.41
CA LEU A 346 -2.44 -12.91 14.04
C LEU A 346 -2.91 -14.36 14.21
N ASP A 347 -3.06 -14.76 15.48
CA ASP A 347 -3.76 -15.99 15.86
C ASP A 347 -5.23 -15.67 16.14
N ILE A 348 -6.11 -16.07 15.23
CA ILE A 348 -7.55 -15.78 15.36
C ILE A 348 -8.34 -16.96 15.97
N ARG A 349 -7.65 -17.91 16.61
CA ARG A 349 -8.28 -18.95 17.45
C ARG A 349 -8.82 -18.33 18.75
N SER A 350 -9.52 -19.14 19.54
CA SER A 350 -9.97 -18.72 20.87
C SER A 350 -8.78 -18.36 21.77
N ALA A 351 -9.00 -17.46 22.72
CA ALA A 351 -7.99 -17.11 23.72
C ALA A 351 -7.53 -18.33 24.54
N GLU A 352 -8.45 -19.28 24.78
CA GLU A 352 -8.13 -20.53 25.47
C GLU A 352 -7.13 -21.40 24.69
N ASP A 353 -7.33 -21.59 23.39
CA ASP A 353 -6.43 -22.42 22.59
C ASP A 353 -5.11 -21.72 22.28
N TYR A 354 -5.13 -20.39 22.19
CA TYR A 354 -3.92 -19.58 22.15
C TYR A 354 -3.08 -19.75 23.43
N ALA A 355 -3.71 -19.69 24.61
CA ALA A 355 -3.02 -19.85 25.90
C ALA A 355 -2.43 -21.25 26.10
N LYS A 356 -3.01 -22.29 25.49
CA LYS A 356 -2.45 -23.66 25.46
C LYS A 356 -1.16 -23.75 24.62
N GLY A 357 -0.99 -22.83 23.67
CA GLY A 357 0.20 -22.74 22.83
C GLY A 357 -0.08 -22.09 21.48
N HIS A 358 0.82 -21.23 21.05
CA HIS A 358 0.76 -20.50 19.78
C HIS A 358 2.18 -20.26 19.23
N ILE A 359 2.28 -19.74 18.01
CA ILE A 359 3.58 -19.43 17.41
C ILE A 359 4.15 -18.14 18.01
N GLN A 360 5.44 -18.15 18.33
CA GLN A 360 6.13 -17.02 18.93
C GLN A 360 5.93 -15.72 18.15
N GLY A 361 5.54 -14.66 18.87
CA GLY A 361 5.22 -13.36 18.28
C GLY A 361 3.79 -13.23 17.73
N ALA A 362 2.98 -14.30 17.75
CA ALA A 362 1.57 -14.23 17.38
C ALA A 362 0.77 -13.44 18.43
N ILE A 363 -0.07 -12.51 17.96
CA ILE A 363 -1.02 -11.74 18.76
C ILE A 363 -2.37 -12.42 18.66
N ASN A 364 -3.00 -12.74 19.79
CA ASN A 364 -4.35 -13.30 19.78
C ASN A 364 -5.39 -12.23 19.47
N VAL A 365 -6.13 -12.43 18.38
CA VAL A 365 -7.26 -11.58 17.98
C VAL A 365 -8.39 -12.51 17.55
N PRO A 366 -9.18 -13.04 18.50
CA PRO A 366 -10.18 -14.05 18.20
C PRO A 366 -11.08 -13.68 17.03
N TYR A 367 -11.37 -14.65 16.16
CA TYR A 367 -12.21 -14.42 14.98
C TYR A 367 -13.59 -13.87 15.39
N GLY A 368 -13.93 -12.66 14.94
CA GLY A 368 -15.16 -11.97 15.32
C GLY A 368 -14.94 -10.46 15.48
N MET A 369 -15.73 -9.86 16.36
CA MET A 369 -15.66 -8.43 16.67
C MET A 369 -14.29 -7.96 17.19
N ASP A 370 -13.48 -8.84 17.78
CA ASP A 370 -12.12 -8.50 18.22
C ASP A 370 -11.21 -8.12 17.03
N VAL A 371 -11.39 -8.77 15.88
CA VAL A 371 -10.69 -8.40 14.64
C VAL A 371 -11.13 -7.02 14.18
N ALA A 372 -12.43 -6.76 14.17
CA ALA A 372 -12.97 -5.46 13.77
C ALA A 372 -12.46 -4.32 14.68
N ALA A 373 -12.44 -4.55 16.00
CA ALA A 373 -11.93 -3.60 16.99
C ALA A 373 -10.41 -3.36 16.89
N SER A 374 -9.67 -4.29 16.28
CA SER A 374 -8.22 -4.23 16.15
C SER A 374 -7.72 -3.68 14.80
N LEU A 375 -8.63 -3.35 13.86
CA LEU A 375 -8.26 -2.92 12.49
C LEU A 375 -7.24 -1.78 12.44
N GLU A 376 -7.36 -0.81 13.33
CA GLU A 376 -6.48 0.35 13.39
C GLU A 376 -5.15 0.07 14.10
N LYS A 377 -5.03 -1.05 14.82
CA LYS A 377 -3.77 -1.49 15.45
C LYS A 377 -2.95 -2.40 14.54
N ILE A 378 -3.60 -3.07 13.59
CA ILE A 378 -2.94 -3.95 12.63
C ILE A 378 -2.16 -3.10 11.61
N SER A 379 -0.86 -3.40 11.43
CA SER A 379 0.01 -2.64 10.54
C SER A 379 -0.45 -2.65 9.08
N SER A 380 -0.41 -1.48 8.43
CA SER A 380 -0.55 -1.35 6.97
C SER A 380 0.80 -1.42 6.24
N ASP A 381 1.91 -1.32 6.96
CA ASP A 381 3.26 -1.24 6.39
C ASP A 381 3.91 -2.61 6.28
N LYS A 382 3.64 -3.48 7.25
CA LYS A 382 4.19 -4.84 7.38
C LYS A 382 3.29 -5.89 6.74
N THR A 383 3.87 -7.06 6.43
CA THR A 383 3.09 -8.25 6.10
C THR A 383 2.29 -8.69 7.33
N VAL A 384 1.05 -9.15 7.13
CA VAL A 384 0.17 -9.65 8.19
C VAL A 384 -0.13 -11.12 7.95
N TYR A 385 0.51 -12.02 8.69
CA TYR A 385 0.22 -13.45 8.65
C TYR A 385 -1.00 -13.75 9.53
N VAL A 386 -2.02 -14.41 8.98
CA VAL A 386 -3.24 -14.74 9.71
C VAL A 386 -3.43 -16.25 9.71
N TYR A 387 -3.60 -16.85 10.89
CA TYR A 387 -3.96 -18.26 11.00
C TYR A 387 -5.08 -18.49 12.00
N CYS A 388 -5.91 -19.48 11.68
CA CYS A 388 -6.94 -20.02 12.57
C CYS A 388 -6.71 -21.52 12.74
N TYR A 389 -7.73 -22.29 13.09
CA TYR A 389 -7.62 -23.76 13.20
C TYR A 389 -7.31 -24.45 11.86
N SER A 390 -8.00 -24.08 10.77
CA SER A 390 -7.98 -24.81 9.48
C SER A 390 -7.59 -23.96 8.27
N GLY A 391 -7.40 -22.65 8.46
CA GLY A 391 -7.18 -21.66 7.39
C GLY A 391 -8.46 -21.11 6.75
N GLN A 392 -9.64 -21.67 7.04
CA GLN A 392 -10.90 -21.23 6.42
C GLN A 392 -11.33 -19.83 6.90
N THR A 393 -11.49 -19.63 8.22
CA THR A 393 -11.83 -18.30 8.76
C THR A 393 -10.69 -17.30 8.64
N ALA A 394 -9.43 -17.76 8.66
CA ALA A 394 -8.28 -16.89 8.41
C ALA A 394 -8.24 -16.39 6.96
N SER A 395 -8.71 -17.17 5.98
CA SER A 395 -8.92 -16.69 4.61
C SER A 395 -10.02 -15.61 4.50
N GLN A 396 -11.07 -15.68 5.32
CA GLN A 396 -12.08 -14.62 5.41
C GLN A 396 -11.47 -13.33 5.99
N THR A 397 -10.78 -13.45 7.12
CA THR A 397 -10.08 -12.32 7.77
C THR A 397 -9.03 -11.71 6.84
N ALA A 398 -8.25 -12.53 6.14
CA ALA A 398 -7.24 -12.05 5.19
C ALA A 398 -7.87 -11.19 4.07
N LEU A 399 -9.01 -11.59 3.51
CA LEU A 399 -9.74 -10.73 2.57
C LEU A 399 -10.09 -9.38 3.22
N LEU A 400 -10.78 -9.39 4.37
CA LEU A 400 -11.26 -8.18 5.03
C LEU A 400 -10.12 -7.21 5.37
N LEU A 401 -9.00 -7.75 5.87
CA LEU A 401 -7.79 -6.98 6.14
C LEU A 401 -7.18 -6.40 4.86
N ASN A 402 -7.15 -7.14 3.75
CA ASN A 402 -6.69 -6.59 2.47
C ASN A 402 -7.60 -5.47 1.95
N LEU A 403 -8.92 -5.57 2.09
CA LEU A 403 -9.83 -4.48 1.72
C LEU A 403 -9.64 -3.25 2.63
N ALA A 404 -9.23 -3.46 3.89
CA ALA A 404 -8.84 -2.42 4.84
C ALA A 404 -7.42 -1.86 4.63
N GLY A 405 -6.72 -2.28 3.57
CA GLY A 405 -5.39 -1.78 3.21
C GLY A 405 -4.23 -2.45 3.95
N LYS A 406 -4.45 -3.63 4.56
CA LYS A 406 -3.40 -4.43 5.22
C LYS A 406 -2.86 -5.49 4.27
N LYS A 407 -1.57 -5.81 4.35
CA LYS A 407 -0.93 -6.83 3.49
C LYS A 407 -1.11 -8.23 4.06
N ALA A 408 -2.35 -8.72 4.10
CA ALA A 408 -2.69 -9.93 4.82
C ALA A 408 -2.56 -11.22 3.98
N LEU A 409 -1.95 -12.25 4.57
CA LEU A 409 -1.79 -13.57 4.00
C LEU A 409 -2.39 -14.62 4.94
N ASN A 410 -3.22 -15.52 4.40
CA ASN A 410 -3.68 -16.70 5.14
C ASN A 410 -2.58 -17.77 5.19
N VAL A 411 -2.32 -18.31 6.38
CA VAL A 411 -1.47 -19.49 6.55
C VAL A 411 -2.29 -20.75 6.22
N SER A 412 -1.95 -21.37 5.10
CA SER A 412 -2.70 -22.50 4.52
C SER A 412 -2.78 -23.68 5.50
N GLY A 413 -4.00 -24.18 5.70
CA GLY A 413 -4.26 -25.29 6.63
C GLY A 413 -4.35 -24.87 8.10
N GLY A 414 -4.05 -23.60 8.42
CA GLY A 414 -4.09 -23.08 9.79
C GLY A 414 -3.22 -23.87 10.76
N PHE A 415 -3.56 -23.79 12.04
CA PHE A 415 -2.82 -24.44 13.11
C PHE A 415 -2.90 -25.96 13.03
N ASN A 416 -4.10 -26.54 12.83
CA ASN A 416 -4.34 -27.98 12.98
C ASN A 416 -3.85 -28.80 11.77
N ASN A 417 -4.02 -28.26 10.55
CA ASN A 417 -3.72 -29.00 9.33
C ASN A 417 -2.44 -28.51 8.64
N GLY A 418 -1.96 -27.32 8.99
CA GLY A 418 -0.75 -26.72 8.42
C GLY A 418 0.40 -26.68 9.43
N ILE A 419 0.35 -25.70 10.34
CA ILE A 419 1.45 -25.34 11.25
C ILE A 419 1.86 -26.53 12.13
N SER A 420 0.93 -27.14 12.86
CA SER A 420 1.24 -28.26 13.77
C SER A 420 1.68 -29.55 13.08
N LYS A 421 1.64 -29.61 11.74
CA LYS A 421 2.15 -30.73 10.94
C LYS A 421 3.59 -30.51 10.47
N GLN A 422 4.17 -29.35 10.75
CA GLN A 422 5.57 -29.05 10.44
C GLN A 422 6.42 -29.34 11.67
N GLU A 423 7.50 -30.13 11.51
CA GLU A 423 8.47 -30.38 12.59
C GLU A 423 9.06 -29.06 13.13
N ALA A 424 9.29 -28.08 12.24
CA ALA A 424 9.79 -26.76 12.60
C ALA A 424 8.86 -25.98 13.55
N ALA A 425 7.57 -26.33 13.65
CA ALA A 425 6.65 -25.63 14.53
C ALA A 425 7.03 -25.83 16.01
N GLU A 426 7.53 -27.01 16.39
CA GLU A 426 7.88 -27.32 17.79
C GLU A 426 8.88 -26.31 18.38
N LYS A 427 9.83 -25.85 17.56
CA LYS A 427 10.83 -24.85 17.94
C LYS A 427 10.22 -23.49 18.27
N TRP A 428 9.13 -23.12 17.59
CA TRP A 428 8.54 -21.79 17.62
C TRP A 428 7.25 -21.72 18.44
N MET A 429 6.84 -22.83 19.06
CA MET A 429 5.71 -22.84 19.99
C MET A 429 6.06 -22.13 21.30
N THR A 430 5.14 -21.31 21.78
CA THR A 430 5.25 -20.61 23.05
C THR A 430 3.88 -20.47 23.71
N THR A 431 3.88 -20.09 24.98
CA THR A 431 2.71 -19.62 25.74
C THR A 431 2.80 -18.14 26.11
N GLU A 432 3.94 -17.50 25.82
CA GLU A 432 4.19 -16.09 26.13
C GLU A 432 3.43 -15.16 25.17
N PRO A 433 2.48 -14.34 25.67
CA PRO A 433 1.62 -13.57 24.79
C PRO A 433 2.35 -12.39 24.12
N ALA A 434 2.00 -12.08 22.87
CA ALA A 434 2.39 -10.85 22.21
C ALA A 434 1.25 -9.81 22.17
N SER A 435 1.60 -8.54 22.02
CA SER A 435 0.67 -7.41 21.86
C SER A 435 1.03 -6.54 20.65
N PHE A 436 0.08 -5.73 20.20
CA PHE A 436 0.35 -4.66 19.24
C PHE A 436 1.32 -3.62 19.82
N ASP A 437 1.96 -2.87 18.92
CA ASP A 437 2.61 -1.61 19.28
C ASP A 437 1.58 -0.49 19.51
N ASP A 438 2.03 0.68 19.97
CA ASP A 438 1.16 1.84 20.19
C ASP A 438 0.82 2.59 18.88
N LYS A 439 1.21 2.06 17.71
CA LYS A 439 0.96 2.72 16.43
C LYS A 439 -0.49 2.51 16.00
N THR A 440 -1.04 3.57 15.41
CA THR A 440 -2.38 3.57 14.83
C THR A 440 -2.28 3.74 13.33
N TYR A 441 -2.99 2.90 12.59
CA TYR A 441 -3.01 2.86 11.14
C TYR A 441 -4.40 3.22 10.65
N ALA A 442 -4.48 4.26 9.82
CA ALA A 442 -5.76 4.72 9.27
C ALA A 442 -6.47 3.60 8.48
N VAL A 443 -7.77 3.46 8.72
CA VAL A 443 -8.66 2.58 7.96
C VAL A 443 -9.84 3.41 7.48
N ASP A 444 -10.25 3.18 6.23
CA ASP A 444 -11.40 3.88 5.66
C ASP A 444 -12.68 3.56 6.45
N ALA A 445 -13.45 4.59 6.80
CA ALA A 445 -14.60 4.45 7.69
C ALA A 445 -15.71 3.53 7.12
N ASP A 446 -15.94 3.55 5.80
CA ASP A 446 -16.93 2.67 5.16
C ASP A 446 -16.45 1.22 5.16
N ILE A 447 -15.14 0.98 4.98
CA ILE A 447 -14.56 -0.36 5.10
C ILE A 447 -14.62 -0.85 6.55
N LYS A 448 -14.26 -0.01 7.52
CA LYS A 448 -14.34 -0.33 8.95
C LYS A 448 -15.77 -0.74 9.32
N ALA A 449 -16.76 0.06 8.94
CA ALA A 449 -18.17 -0.24 9.15
C ALA A 449 -18.61 -1.55 8.46
N ALA A 450 -18.14 -1.80 7.24
CA ALA A 450 -18.43 -3.04 6.51
C ALA A 450 -17.84 -4.28 7.19
N VAL A 451 -16.61 -4.20 7.72
CA VAL A 451 -15.96 -5.28 8.47
C VAL A 451 -16.68 -5.53 9.80
N GLU A 452 -17.05 -4.48 10.54
CA GLU A 452 -17.86 -4.62 11.75
C GLU A 452 -19.20 -5.27 11.47
N ASN A 453 -19.89 -4.84 10.41
CA ASN A 453 -21.17 -5.43 10.01
C ASN A 453 -21.01 -6.91 9.60
N TYR A 454 -19.94 -7.23 8.86
CA TYR A 454 -19.63 -8.60 8.49
C TYR A 454 -19.54 -9.51 9.73
N TYR A 455 -18.75 -9.14 10.73
CA TYR A 455 -18.58 -9.96 11.94
C TYR A 455 -19.86 -10.01 12.80
N LYS A 456 -20.63 -8.93 12.89
CA LYS A 456 -21.97 -8.95 13.54
C LYS A 456 -22.94 -9.92 12.86
N GLN A 457 -22.88 -10.03 11.54
CA GLN A 457 -23.71 -10.97 10.78
C GLN A 457 -23.24 -12.41 10.95
N VAL A 458 -21.93 -12.64 11.04
CA VAL A 458 -21.35 -13.98 11.30
C VAL A 458 -21.87 -14.56 12.62
N GLU A 459 -22.00 -13.75 13.67
CA GLU A 459 -22.55 -14.17 14.96
C GLU A 459 -24.03 -14.59 14.90
N LYS A 460 -24.77 -14.05 13.92
CA LYS A 460 -26.19 -14.31 13.70
C LYS A 460 -26.46 -15.26 12.53
N ALA A 461 -25.41 -15.77 11.91
CA ALA A 461 -25.53 -16.61 10.73
C ALA A 461 -26.20 -17.94 11.06
N GLU A 462 -27.01 -18.43 10.13
CA GLU A 462 -27.69 -19.73 10.23
C GLU A 462 -26.68 -20.87 10.45
N TYR A 463 -25.56 -20.80 9.75
CA TYR A 463 -24.43 -21.71 9.90
C TYR A 463 -23.27 -21.01 10.60
N ALA A 464 -22.78 -21.60 11.69
CA ALA A 464 -21.70 -21.06 12.49
C ALA A 464 -20.49 -20.68 11.61
N LYS A 465 -20.02 -19.44 11.75
CA LYS A 465 -18.85 -18.90 11.01
C LYS A 465 -19.05 -18.93 9.48
N ASN A 466 -20.31 -18.89 9.02
CA ASN A 466 -20.73 -19.00 7.63
C ASN A 466 -20.31 -20.33 6.95
N ASN A 467 -20.22 -21.42 7.71
CA ASN A 467 -19.80 -22.74 7.21
C ASN A 467 -20.92 -23.77 7.31
N ILE A 468 -21.45 -24.19 6.17
CA ILE A 468 -22.36 -25.33 6.08
C ILE A 468 -21.56 -26.64 6.06
N SER A 469 -22.01 -27.66 6.78
CA SER A 469 -21.38 -28.99 6.69
C SER A 469 -21.82 -29.75 5.43
N PRO A 470 -21.04 -30.71 4.92
CA PRO A 470 -21.48 -31.60 3.83
C PRO A 470 -22.83 -32.24 4.09
N LYS A 471 -23.08 -32.72 5.32
CA LYS A 471 -24.34 -33.33 5.71
C LYS A 471 -25.53 -32.37 5.59
N GLN A 472 -25.36 -31.14 6.07
CA GLN A 472 -26.41 -30.12 5.98
C GLN A 472 -26.69 -29.75 4.52
N LEU A 473 -25.64 -29.54 3.71
CA LEU A 473 -25.84 -29.22 2.29
C LEU A 473 -26.54 -30.37 1.54
N LYS A 474 -26.14 -31.63 1.80
CA LYS A 474 -26.80 -32.81 1.24
C LYS A 474 -28.28 -32.89 1.62
N GLN A 475 -28.61 -32.60 2.88
CA GLN A 475 -30.00 -32.56 3.35
C GLN A 475 -30.82 -31.44 2.68
N LEU A 476 -30.22 -30.27 2.41
CA LEU A 476 -30.88 -29.19 1.66
C LEU A 476 -31.13 -29.59 0.20
N MET A 477 -30.14 -30.22 -0.45
CA MET A 477 -30.31 -30.72 -1.81
C MET A 477 -31.44 -31.75 -1.91
N GLU A 478 -31.62 -32.57 -0.88
CA GLU A 478 -32.66 -33.60 -0.82
C GLU A 478 -34.05 -33.08 -0.39
N SER A 479 -34.12 -31.88 0.18
CA SER A 479 -35.40 -31.28 0.61
C SER A 479 -36.24 -30.75 -0.55
N GLY A 480 -35.62 -30.56 -1.72
CA GLY A 480 -36.23 -29.93 -2.90
C GLY A 480 -36.19 -28.39 -2.86
N GLU A 481 -35.49 -27.78 -1.90
CA GLU A 481 -35.20 -26.35 -1.89
C GLU A 481 -34.25 -25.99 -3.06
N GLU A 482 -34.51 -24.87 -3.73
CA GLU A 482 -33.64 -24.40 -4.81
C GLU A 482 -32.32 -23.90 -4.21
N VAL A 483 -31.22 -24.58 -4.54
CA VAL A 483 -29.88 -24.24 -4.05
C VAL A 483 -28.97 -23.91 -5.22
N PHE A 484 -28.23 -22.80 -5.12
CA PHE A 484 -27.16 -22.49 -6.06
C PHE A 484 -25.81 -22.90 -5.48
N ILE A 485 -25.14 -23.86 -6.14
CA ILE A 485 -23.82 -24.35 -5.71
C ILE A 485 -22.77 -23.89 -6.71
N ALA A 486 -21.67 -23.28 -6.24
CA ALA A 486 -20.55 -22.88 -7.08
C ALA A 486 -19.26 -23.63 -6.72
N ASP A 487 -18.66 -24.30 -7.71
CA ASP A 487 -17.37 -24.96 -7.60
C ASP A 487 -16.25 -24.00 -8.00
N LEU A 488 -15.37 -23.70 -7.05
CA LEU A 488 -14.26 -22.76 -7.25
C LEU A 488 -12.93 -23.45 -7.59
N ARG A 489 -12.93 -24.78 -7.81
CA ARG A 489 -11.76 -25.53 -8.28
C ARG A 489 -11.48 -25.21 -9.75
N SER A 490 -10.40 -25.80 -10.28
CA SER A 490 -10.11 -25.70 -11.71
C SER A 490 -11.25 -26.28 -12.56
N GLU A 491 -11.44 -25.78 -13.79
CA GLU A 491 -12.40 -26.37 -14.75
C GLU A 491 -12.10 -27.86 -15.02
N GLU A 492 -10.82 -28.24 -14.98
CA GLU A 492 -10.37 -29.62 -15.13
C GLU A 492 -10.89 -30.50 -13.99
N ASP A 493 -10.73 -30.08 -12.73
CA ASP A 493 -11.18 -30.85 -11.57
C ASP A 493 -12.70 -30.85 -11.42
N TYR A 494 -13.35 -29.77 -11.84
CA TYR A 494 -14.81 -29.73 -11.97
C TYR A 494 -15.29 -30.82 -12.95
N SER A 495 -14.69 -30.89 -14.14
CA SER A 495 -15.09 -31.85 -15.20
C SER A 495 -14.87 -33.31 -14.77
N LYS A 496 -13.79 -33.59 -14.02
CA LYS A 496 -13.50 -34.94 -13.49
C LYS A 496 -14.52 -35.43 -12.45
N GLY A 497 -15.15 -34.51 -11.71
CA GLY A 497 -16.08 -34.85 -10.65
C GLY A 497 -16.41 -33.65 -9.77
N HIS A 498 -17.66 -33.23 -9.74
CA HIS A 498 -18.18 -32.09 -8.96
C HIS A 498 -19.48 -32.48 -8.22
N ILE A 499 -19.91 -31.64 -7.28
CA ILE A 499 -21.20 -31.82 -6.59
C ILE A 499 -22.32 -31.65 -7.62
N GLU A 500 -23.31 -32.55 -7.61
CA GLU A 500 -24.45 -32.48 -8.53
C GLU A 500 -25.14 -31.11 -8.49
N GLY A 501 -25.42 -30.54 -9.67
CA GLY A 501 -26.01 -29.21 -9.82
C GLY A 501 -25.03 -28.04 -9.64
N ALA A 502 -23.76 -28.28 -9.29
CA ALA A 502 -22.80 -27.19 -9.13
C ALA A 502 -22.42 -26.52 -10.46
N VAL A 503 -22.29 -25.20 -10.41
CA VAL A 503 -21.82 -24.34 -11.50
C VAL A 503 -20.32 -24.08 -11.32
N SER A 504 -19.55 -24.23 -12.40
CA SER A 504 -18.10 -23.92 -12.38
C SER A 504 -17.86 -22.41 -12.31
N LEU A 505 -17.13 -21.97 -11.28
CA LEU A 505 -16.67 -20.59 -11.08
C LEU A 505 -15.21 -20.60 -10.57
N PRO A 506 -14.23 -20.97 -11.40
CA PRO A 506 -12.85 -21.17 -10.93
C PRO A 506 -12.26 -19.96 -10.23
N TYR A 507 -11.66 -20.20 -9.06
CA TYR A 507 -11.04 -19.14 -8.26
C TYR A 507 -9.72 -18.67 -8.87
N GLY A 508 -9.58 -17.35 -9.05
CA GLY A 508 -8.32 -16.74 -9.49
C GLY A 508 -8.44 -15.26 -9.83
N LYS A 509 -7.32 -14.70 -10.31
CA LYS A 509 -7.27 -13.34 -10.84
C LYS A 509 -8.29 -13.21 -11.98
N GLY A 510 -9.16 -12.22 -11.91
CA GLY A 510 -10.21 -11.99 -12.91
C GLY A 510 -11.55 -12.69 -12.64
N MET A 511 -11.69 -13.49 -11.57
CA MET A 511 -12.94 -14.24 -11.32
C MET A 511 -14.18 -13.35 -11.17
N GLN A 512 -14.02 -12.08 -10.81
CA GLN A 512 -15.12 -11.12 -10.71
C GLN A 512 -15.84 -10.89 -12.04
N GLU A 513 -15.18 -11.15 -13.18
CA GLU A 513 -15.80 -11.04 -14.53
C GLU A 513 -16.89 -12.08 -14.75
N LYS A 514 -16.94 -13.14 -13.94
CA LYS A 514 -17.97 -14.18 -13.99
C LYS A 514 -19.05 -14.01 -12.92
N PHE A 515 -19.04 -12.96 -12.10
CA PHE A 515 -20.01 -12.79 -11.01
C PHE A 515 -21.45 -12.57 -11.49
N ASP A 516 -21.66 -12.21 -12.76
CA ASP A 516 -23.01 -12.04 -13.34
C ASP A 516 -23.81 -13.35 -13.43
N ILE A 517 -23.16 -14.52 -13.24
CA ILE A 517 -23.86 -15.81 -13.18
C ILE A 517 -24.50 -16.09 -11.80
N LEU A 518 -24.12 -15.31 -10.78
CA LEU A 518 -24.55 -15.56 -9.41
C LEU A 518 -25.97 -15.02 -9.18
N PRO A 519 -26.90 -15.81 -8.62
CA PRO A 519 -28.24 -15.35 -8.32
C PRO A 519 -28.21 -14.33 -7.19
N THR A 520 -28.95 -13.22 -7.34
CA THR A 520 -29.05 -12.16 -6.32
C THR A 520 -30.17 -12.38 -5.32
N ASP A 521 -31.08 -13.32 -5.60
CA ASP A 521 -32.31 -13.62 -4.87
C ASP A 521 -32.30 -15.01 -4.20
N GLN A 522 -31.19 -15.75 -4.29
CA GLN A 522 -31.04 -17.08 -3.72
C GLN A 522 -29.81 -17.18 -2.80
N THR A 523 -29.82 -18.18 -1.91
CA THR A 523 -28.63 -18.53 -1.12
C THR A 523 -27.62 -19.26 -1.99
N ILE A 524 -26.36 -18.83 -1.91
CA ILE A 524 -25.24 -19.40 -2.68
C ILE A 524 -24.36 -20.25 -1.75
N TYR A 525 -24.04 -21.46 -2.18
CA TYR A 525 -23.10 -22.35 -1.50
C TYR A 525 -21.83 -22.50 -2.33
N VAL A 526 -20.70 -22.01 -1.82
CA VAL A 526 -19.43 -22.08 -2.53
C VAL A 526 -18.52 -23.14 -1.92
N TYR A 527 -17.76 -23.85 -2.76
CA TYR A 527 -16.73 -24.76 -2.30
C TYR A 527 -15.47 -24.71 -3.18
N CYS A 528 -14.35 -25.12 -2.61
CA CYS A 528 -13.10 -25.34 -3.34
C CYS A 528 -12.50 -26.68 -2.87
N TYR A 529 -11.19 -26.89 -2.98
CA TYR A 529 -10.55 -28.12 -2.50
C TYR A 529 -10.68 -28.32 -0.97
N SER A 530 -10.47 -27.27 -0.17
CA SER A 530 -10.39 -27.35 1.30
C SER A 530 -11.29 -26.36 2.06
N GLY A 531 -12.08 -25.57 1.33
CA GLY A 531 -12.92 -24.50 1.89
C GLY A 531 -12.19 -23.16 2.14
N GLN A 532 -10.87 -23.06 1.94
CA GLN A 532 -10.10 -21.85 2.25
C GLN A 532 -10.37 -20.70 1.24
N THR A 533 -10.12 -20.92 -0.05
CA THR A 533 -10.42 -19.91 -1.09
C THR A 533 -11.93 -19.70 -1.30
N ALA A 534 -12.74 -20.71 -0.98
CA ALA A 534 -14.20 -20.60 -0.94
C ALA A 534 -14.67 -19.71 0.21
N SER A 535 -14.08 -19.82 1.41
CA SER A 535 -14.31 -18.88 2.52
C SER A 535 -13.94 -17.44 2.14
N GLN A 536 -12.81 -17.24 1.44
CA GLN A 536 -12.41 -15.93 0.93
C GLN A 536 -13.41 -15.35 -0.07
N THR A 537 -13.90 -16.18 -1.00
CA THR A 537 -14.91 -15.78 -2.00
C THR A 537 -16.25 -15.47 -1.34
N MET A 538 -16.67 -16.30 -0.38
CA MET A 538 -17.88 -16.10 0.41
C MET A 538 -17.85 -14.75 1.14
N ALA A 539 -16.74 -14.42 1.81
CA ALA A 539 -16.61 -13.14 2.50
C ALA A 539 -16.70 -11.95 1.53
N ALA A 540 -16.13 -12.09 0.33
CA ALA A 540 -16.18 -11.07 -0.71
C ALA A 540 -17.59 -10.87 -1.26
N LEU A 541 -18.30 -11.95 -1.56
CA LEU A 541 -19.68 -11.89 -2.06
C LEU A 541 -20.66 -11.37 -1.01
N ARG A 542 -20.45 -11.69 0.28
CA ARG A 542 -21.25 -11.10 1.36
C ARG A 542 -21.10 -9.58 1.44
N LEU A 543 -19.90 -9.05 1.22
CA LEU A 543 -19.71 -7.58 1.12
C LEU A 543 -20.40 -6.97 -0.10
N LYS A 544 -20.63 -7.76 -1.16
CA LYS A 544 -21.42 -7.35 -2.32
C LYS A 544 -22.94 -7.48 -2.11
N GLY A 545 -23.38 -7.98 -0.95
CA GLY A 545 -24.79 -8.12 -0.58
C GLY A 545 -25.41 -9.49 -0.85
N TYR A 546 -24.62 -10.49 -1.29
CA TYR A 546 -25.12 -11.85 -1.49
C TYR A 546 -25.24 -12.62 -0.17
N THR A 547 -26.21 -13.53 -0.09
CA THR A 547 -26.30 -14.54 0.98
C THR A 547 -25.46 -15.74 0.58
N VAL A 548 -24.25 -15.88 1.15
CA VAL A 548 -23.31 -16.94 0.75
C VAL A 548 -22.83 -17.75 1.96
N TYR A 549 -22.72 -19.07 1.79
CA TYR A 549 -22.10 -19.98 2.76
C TYR A 549 -20.97 -20.78 2.11
N ASN A 550 -19.93 -21.05 2.89
CA ASN A 550 -18.83 -21.91 2.47
C ASN A 550 -19.11 -23.36 2.87
N LEU A 551 -18.84 -24.30 1.99
CA LEU A 551 -18.86 -25.72 2.32
C LEU A 551 -17.64 -26.08 3.18
N SER A 552 -17.88 -26.46 4.43
CA SER A 552 -16.83 -26.81 5.39
C SER A 552 -15.98 -27.97 4.88
N GLY A 553 -14.68 -27.74 4.74
CA GLY A 553 -13.72 -28.73 4.22
C GLY A 553 -13.69 -28.84 2.70
N GLY A 554 -14.56 -28.11 1.97
CA GLY A 554 -14.61 -28.12 0.51
C GLY A 554 -14.98 -29.47 -0.08
N MET A 555 -14.46 -29.76 -1.27
CA MET A 555 -14.55 -31.08 -1.90
C MET A 555 -13.86 -32.14 -1.04
N GLY A 556 -12.70 -31.81 -0.47
CA GLY A 556 -11.97 -32.70 0.42
C GLY A 556 -11.37 -33.91 -0.28
N ALA A 557 -11.14 -34.97 0.50
CA ALA A 557 -10.68 -36.26 0.01
C ALA A 557 -11.37 -37.39 0.79
N GLU A 558 -11.46 -38.58 0.20
CA GLU A 558 -12.03 -39.76 0.86
C GLU A 558 -11.32 -40.07 2.19
N GLY A 559 -12.10 -40.39 3.23
CA GLY A 559 -11.58 -40.61 4.58
C GLY A 559 -11.08 -39.35 5.32
N GLY A 560 -11.23 -38.18 4.70
CA GLY A 560 -10.84 -36.88 5.26
C GLY A 560 -12.01 -36.00 5.70
N SER A 561 -11.84 -34.69 5.57
CA SER A 561 -12.92 -33.70 5.73
C SER A 561 -13.52 -33.33 4.35
N GLY A 562 -14.64 -32.60 4.34
CA GLY A 562 -15.28 -32.14 3.09
C GLY A 562 -16.28 -33.14 2.51
N TRP A 563 -16.76 -32.86 1.30
CA TRP A 563 -17.80 -33.62 0.61
C TRP A 563 -17.45 -35.11 0.43
N LEU A 564 -16.27 -35.40 -0.14
CA LEU A 564 -15.78 -36.77 -0.32
C LEU A 564 -15.44 -37.45 1.02
N GLY A 565 -14.97 -36.67 2.00
CA GLY A 565 -14.71 -37.18 3.35
C GLY A 565 -15.99 -37.65 4.06
N ALA A 566 -17.13 -37.05 3.74
CA ALA A 566 -18.44 -37.48 4.21
C ALA A 566 -19.03 -38.66 3.41
N GLY A 567 -18.32 -39.16 2.39
CA GLY A 567 -18.75 -40.30 1.56
C GLY A 567 -19.84 -39.96 0.55
N TYR A 568 -19.98 -38.69 0.17
CA TYR A 568 -20.98 -38.27 -0.81
C TYR A 568 -20.44 -38.34 -2.24
N GLU A 569 -21.31 -38.76 -3.15
CA GLU A 569 -21.00 -38.95 -4.57
C GLU A 569 -20.77 -37.62 -5.29
N VAL A 570 -20.03 -37.70 -6.40
CA VAL A 570 -19.80 -36.61 -7.34
C VAL A 570 -20.27 -37.04 -8.72
N THR A 571 -20.66 -36.07 -9.54
CA THR A 571 -21.01 -36.27 -10.95
C THR A 571 -19.92 -35.71 -11.86
N ALA A 572 -19.74 -36.30 -13.03
CA ALA A 572 -18.78 -35.84 -14.05
C ALA A 572 -19.53 -35.22 -15.24
N ARG A 573 -18.85 -34.36 -15.99
CA ARG A 573 -19.43 -33.68 -17.16
C ARG A 573 -18.84 -34.17 -18.48
#